data_AF-A0A559KH72-F1
#
_entry.id   AF-A0A559KH72-F1
#
_cell.length_a   1.000
_cell.length_b   1.000
_cell.length_c   1.000
_cell.angle_alpha   90.00
_cell.angle_beta   90.00
_cell.angle_gamma   90.00
#
_symmetry.space_group_name_H-M   'P 1'
#
loop_
_entity.id
_entity.type
_entity.pdbx_description
1 polymer ?
#
loop_
_entity_poly.entity_id
_entity_poly.type
_entity_poly.pdbx_seq_one_letter_code
_entity_poly.pdbx_strand_id
1 'polypeptide(L)'
;MSDNQPNAIYGGQAVIEGVMFAGQKVHVTAVRRKDNSIHYLEVPKKEIGWVQTLKRIPLIRGIVGIVEASAKGAQHLNFSAEVFAEEEGVVTKEEEKQTLTGRLTMILGVAFVGILSFIFGKFIFTLVPPTIEQLLFGGLFKNQIGHNLLEGLIKIILLVAYIYGISLTPMIKRLFQYHGAEHKVISAYEAGLELTVQNVQKFNTLHYRCGSSFIVFTVLVGVVIYSFFQYDSFVERIVQRIILLPLVIGVSYEVLRFTNSLREVPVLRFLGYPGLWLQLLTTKEPTDDQVEVSIASFNRMRELDRQHL
;
A
#
# COMPACT_ATOMS: atom_id res chain seq x y z
N MET A 1 -22.86 18.79 22.34
CA MET A 1 -23.37 17.49 21.86
C MET A 1 -22.15 16.58 21.71
N SER A 2 -21.98 15.63 22.62
CA SER A 2 -20.84 14.70 22.60
C SER A 2 -21.02 13.71 21.44
N ASP A 3 -20.19 13.86 20.41
CA ASP A 3 -20.17 13.03 19.20
C ASP A 3 -19.60 11.64 19.57
N ASN A 4 -20.41 10.82 20.24
CA ASN A 4 -20.03 9.45 20.63
C ASN A 4 -20.25 8.52 19.44
N GLN A 5 -19.52 8.78 18.34
CA GLN A 5 -19.36 7.78 17.28
C GLN A 5 -18.38 6.71 17.79
N PRO A 6 -18.68 5.41 17.66
CA PRO A 6 -17.67 4.39 17.90
C PRO A 6 -16.47 4.70 17.00
N ASN A 7 -15.26 4.81 17.58
CA ASN A 7 -14.03 5.21 16.89
C ASN A 7 -13.90 4.50 15.54
N ALA A 8 -14.33 5.16 14.48
CA ALA A 8 -14.33 4.62 13.15
C ALA A 8 -12.88 4.49 12.70
N ILE A 9 -12.47 3.27 12.34
CA ILE A 9 -11.11 3.03 11.88
C ILE A 9 -11.04 3.47 10.42
N TYR A 10 -10.41 4.61 10.21
CA TYR A 10 -10.08 5.11 8.88
C TYR A 10 -8.67 4.68 8.46
N GLY A 11 -8.48 4.62 7.15
CA GLY A 11 -7.20 4.42 6.49
C GLY A 11 -7.17 5.19 5.18
N GLY A 12 -5.99 5.35 4.59
CA GLY A 12 -5.86 6.03 3.31
C GLY A 12 -4.79 5.46 2.41
N GLN A 13 -4.55 6.18 1.32
CA GLN A 13 -3.49 5.92 0.36
C GLN A 13 -3.06 7.25 -0.26
N ALA A 14 -1.75 7.49 -0.34
CA ALA A 14 -1.23 8.58 -1.14
C ALA A 14 -1.48 8.34 -2.64
N VAL A 15 -1.76 9.42 -3.36
CA VAL A 15 -1.89 9.45 -4.81
C VAL A 15 -1.06 10.60 -5.36
N ILE A 16 -0.98 10.73 -6.69
CA ILE A 16 -0.21 11.82 -7.31
C ILE A 16 -0.87 13.16 -6.92
N GLU A 17 -0.10 14.09 -6.35
CA GLU A 17 -0.61 15.38 -5.87
C GLU A 17 -1.78 15.32 -4.88
N GLY A 18 -1.95 14.22 -4.14
CA GLY A 18 -3.14 14.06 -3.31
C GLY A 18 -3.17 12.89 -2.34
N VAL A 19 -4.30 12.76 -1.65
CA VAL A 19 -4.55 11.68 -0.69
C VAL A 19 -5.96 11.13 -0.87
N MET A 20 -6.08 9.81 -0.88
CA MET A 20 -7.33 9.08 -0.76
C MET A 20 -7.56 8.64 0.68
N PHE A 21 -8.77 8.83 1.20
CA PHE A 21 -9.22 8.22 2.45
C PHE A 21 -10.41 7.29 2.24
N ALA A 22 -10.39 6.18 2.96
CA ALA A 22 -11.43 5.17 2.96
C ALA A 22 -12.32 5.32 4.21
N GLY A 23 -13.53 5.85 4.00
CA GLY A 23 -14.57 6.03 5.00
C GLY A 23 -15.34 4.75 5.30
N GLN A 24 -16.43 4.83 6.06
CA GLN A 24 -17.32 3.69 6.28
C GLN A 24 -18.16 3.36 5.04
N LYS A 25 -18.59 4.40 4.31
CA LYS A 25 -19.51 4.29 3.17
C LYS A 25 -18.96 4.84 1.87
N VAL A 26 -17.89 5.63 1.90
CA VAL A 26 -17.32 6.28 0.72
C VAL A 26 -15.79 6.23 0.72
N HIS A 27 -15.18 6.26 -0.45
CA HIS A 27 -13.76 6.63 -0.60
C HIS A 27 -13.71 8.02 -1.21
N VAL A 28 -12.89 8.92 -0.65
CA VAL A 28 -12.70 10.26 -1.20
C VAL A 28 -11.23 10.45 -1.49
N THR A 29 -10.92 10.92 -2.69
CA THR A 29 -9.61 11.44 -3.04
C THR A 29 -9.69 12.93 -3.26
N ALA A 30 -8.72 13.66 -2.72
CA ALA A 30 -8.49 15.05 -3.06
C ALA A 30 -7.13 15.17 -3.75
N VAL A 31 -7.08 15.87 -4.89
CA VAL A 31 -5.86 16.17 -5.64
C VAL A 31 -5.73 17.68 -5.79
N ARG A 32 -4.54 18.22 -5.49
CA ARG A 32 -4.23 19.64 -5.69
C ARG A 32 -3.78 19.89 -7.12
N ARG A 33 -4.39 20.92 -7.72
CA ARG A 33 -4.07 21.43 -9.04
C ARG A 33 -3.02 22.55 -8.98
N LYS A 34 -2.36 22.84 -10.09
CA LYS A 34 -1.40 23.97 -10.27
C LYS A 34 -2.03 25.33 -9.99
N ASP A 35 -3.34 25.47 -10.18
CA ASP A 35 -4.09 26.68 -9.84
C ASP A 35 -4.48 26.77 -8.35
N ASN A 36 -4.02 25.80 -7.53
CA ASN A 36 -4.35 25.60 -6.12
C ASN A 36 -5.79 25.17 -5.82
N SER A 37 -6.61 24.88 -6.83
CA SER A 37 -7.91 24.24 -6.61
C SER A 37 -7.73 22.79 -6.18
N ILE A 38 -8.71 22.25 -5.45
CA ILE A 38 -8.74 20.86 -5.01
C ILE A 38 -9.85 20.14 -5.77
N HIS A 39 -9.47 19.13 -6.54
CA HIS A 39 -10.40 18.27 -7.26
C HIS A 39 -10.67 17.00 -6.46
N TYR A 40 -11.95 16.58 -6.43
CA TYR A 40 -12.40 15.43 -5.66
C TYR A 40 -12.85 14.29 -6.56
N LEU A 41 -12.52 13.07 -6.15
CA LEU A 41 -13.17 11.85 -6.61
C LEU A 41 -13.85 11.17 -5.44
N GLU A 42 -15.17 11.03 -5.51
CA GLU A 42 -16.01 10.42 -4.48
C GLU A 42 -16.57 9.09 -5.00
N VAL A 43 -16.20 7.98 -4.36
CA VAL A 43 -16.57 6.63 -4.79
C VAL A 43 -17.29 5.90 -3.65
N PRO A 44 -18.62 5.74 -3.73
CA PRO A 44 -19.38 4.97 -2.75
C PRO A 44 -18.86 3.53 -2.64
N LYS A 45 -18.84 3.01 -1.41
CA LYS A 45 -18.51 1.63 -1.11
C LYS A 45 -19.66 0.74 -1.55
N LYS A 46 -19.35 -0.24 -2.40
CA LYS A 46 -20.26 -1.32 -2.78
C LYS A 46 -19.88 -2.54 -1.98
N GLU A 47 -20.79 -3.01 -1.14
CA GLU A 47 -20.60 -4.25 -0.38
C GLU A 47 -21.09 -5.43 -1.22
N ILE A 48 -20.18 -6.36 -1.52
CA ILE A 48 -20.51 -7.60 -2.22
C ILE A 48 -20.59 -8.72 -1.18
N GLY A 49 -21.77 -9.32 -0.99
CA GLY A 49 -22.04 -10.23 0.12
C GLY A 49 -21.06 -11.41 0.25
N TRP A 50 -20.71 -12.08 -0.86
CA TRP A 50 -19.75 -13.18 -0.84
C TRP A 50 -18.32 -12.73 -0.50
N VAL A 51 -17.92 -11.52 -0.92
CA VAL A 51 -16.62 -10.94 -0.58
C VAL A 51 -16.53 -10.69 0.92
N GLN A 52 -17.61 -10.17 1.53
CA GLN A 52 -17.66 -9.97 2.99
C GLN A 52 -17.55 -11.28 3.77
N THR A 53 -18.12 -12.37 3.25
CA THR A 53 -17.95 -13.70 3.85
C THR A 53 -16.50 -14.14 3.82
N LEU A 54 -15.80 -13.99 2.68
CA LEU A 54 -14.39 -14.37 2.57
C LEU A 54 -13.48 -13.53 3.49
N LYS A 55 -13.81 -12.25 3.73
CA LYS A 55 -13.08 -11.38 4.67
C LYS A 55 -13.18 -11.81 6.13
N ARG A 56 -14.07 -12.74 6.47
CA ARG A 56 -14.18 -13.32 7.81
C ARG A 56 -13.26 -14.52 8.02
N ILE A 57 -12.82 -15.18 6.95
CA ILE A 57 -12.00 -16.39 7.04
C ILE A 57 -10.53 -15.99 7.23
N PRO A 58 -9.85 -16.44 8.31
CA PRO A 58 -8.41 -16.21 8.50
C PRO A 58 -7.59 -16.69 7.29
N LEU A 59 -6.45 -16.04 7.03
CA LEU A 59 -5.58 -16.26 5.86
C LEU A 59 -6.19 -15.82 4.51
N ILE A 60 -7.47 -16.13 4.25
CA ILE A 60 -8.16 -15.74 3.01
C ILE A 60 -8.48 -14.24 3.02
N ARG A 61 -8.91 -13.70 4.18
CA ARG A 61 -9.27 -12.29 4.32
C ARG A 61 -8.17 -11.32 3.91
N GLY A 62 -6.91 -11.69 4.13
CA GLY A 62 -5.77 -10.88 3.76
C GLY A 62 -5.64 -10.76 2.26
N ILE A 63 -5.73 -11.88 1.54
CA ILE A 63 -5.72 -11.93 0.08
C ILE A 63 -6.85 -11.07 -0.48
N VAL A 64 -8.08 -11.29 0.01
CA VAL A 64 -9.26 -10.53 -0.45
C VAL A 64 -9.13 -9.03 -0.15
N GLY A 65 -8.68 -8.68 1.05
CA GLY A 65 -8.48 -7.29 1.45
C GLY A 65 -7.43 -6.58 0.60
N ILE A 66 -6.32 -7.26 0.26
CA ILE A 66 -5.29 -6.72 -0.63
C ILE A 66 -5.83 -6.52 -2.03
N VAL A 67 -6.57 -7.49 -2.60
CA VAL A 67 -7.14 -7.36 -3.94
C VAL A 67 -8.12 -6.19 -4.01
N GLU A 68 -9.03 -6.07 -3.03
CA GLU A 68 -9.96 -4.93 -2.96
C GLU A 68 -9.23 -3.59 -2.81
N ALA A 69 -8.25 -3.52 -1.90
CA ALA A 69 -7.49 -2.30 -1.66
C ALA A 69 -6.65 -1.92 -2.88
N SER A 70 -6.03 -2.88 -3.57
CA SER A 70 -5.28 -2.63 -4.81
C SER A 70 -6.18 -2.19 -5.96
N ALA A 71 -7.35 -2.80 -6.13
CA ALA A 71 -8.29 -2.40 -7.18
C ALA A 71 -8.81 -0.97 -6.97
N LYS A 72 -9.16 -0.61 -5.72
CA LYS A 72 -9.56 0.75 -5.36
C LYS A 72 -8.39 1.73 -5.45
N GLY A 73 -7.24 1.36 -4.92
CA GLY A 73 -6.01 2.13 -5.02
C GLY A 73 -5.67 2.49 -6.46
N ALA A 74 -5.78 1.54 -7.39
CA ALA A 74 -5.56 1.77 -8.82
C ALA A 74 -6.59 2.75 -9.42
N GLN A 75 -7.87 2.62 -9.07
CA GLN A 75 -8.92 3.56 -9.50
C GLN A 75 -8.59 5.01 -9.10
N HIS A 76 -8.20 5.22 -7.85
CA HIS A 76 -7.88 6.56 -7.31
C HIS A 76 -6.54 7.09 -7.81
N LEU A 77 -5.54 6.22 -8.04
CA LEU A 77 -4.29 6.59 -8.68
C LEU A 77 -4.49 7.03 -10.13
N ASN A 78 -5.30 6.31 -10.90
CA ASN A 78 -5.62 6.68 -12.28
C ASN A 78 -6.28 8.05 -12.35
N PHE A 79 -7.26 8.32 -11.49
CA PHE A 79 -7.85 9.66 -11.39
C PHE A 79 -6.81 10.75 -11.09
N SER A 80 -5.90 10.51 -10.15
CA SER A 80 -4.85 11.49 -9.84
C SER A 80 -3.87 11.69 -11.00
N ALA A 81 -3.58 10.63 -11.76
CA ALA A 81 -2.71 10.67 -12.93
C ALA A 81 -3.39 11.40 -14.10
N GLU A 82 -4.69 11.21 -14.30
CA GLU A 82 -5.49 11.93 -15.28
C GLU A 82 -5.50 13.43 -14.98
N VAL A 83 -5.80 13.81 -13.73
CA VAL A 83 -5.74 15.22 -13.30
C VAL A 83 -4.35 15.80 -13.51
N PHE A 84 -3.29 15.08 -13.12
CA PHE A 84 -1.91 15.53 -13.34
C PHE A 84 -1.57 15.70 -14.83
N ALA A 85 -2.00 14.76 -15.69
CA ALA A 85 -1.73 14.81 -17.13
C ALA A 85 -2.49 15.94 -17.84
N GLU A 86 -3.72 16.25 -17.41
CA GLU A 86 -4.47 17.42 -17.87
C GLU A 86 -3.68 18.72 -17.60
N GLU A 87 -3.02 18.83 -16.45
CA GLU A 87 -2.25 20.02 -16.06
C GLU A 87 -0.88 20.15 -16.73
N GLU A 88 -0.30 19.04 -17.17
CA GLU A 88 0.91 19.03 -17.99
C GLU A 88 0.60 19.28 -19.47
N GLY A 89 -0.67 19.44 -19.85
CA GLY A 89 -1.09 19.64 -21.24
C GLY A 89 -0.81 18.41 -22.12
N VAL A 90 -0.58 17.25 -21.51
CA VAL A 90 -0.31 15.97 -22.19
C VAL A 90 -1.60 15.35 -22.73
N VAL A 91 -2.74 15.69 -22.13
CA VAL A 91 -4.07 15.29 -22.62
C VAL A 91 -4.61 16.35 -23.56
N THR A 92 -4.56 16.11 -24.87
CA THR A 92 -5.35 16.88 -25.84
C THR A 92 -6.82 16.51 -25.69
N LYS A 93 -7.70 17.51 -25.64
CA LYS A 93 -9.17 17.39 -25.54
C LYS A 93 -9.84 16.63 -26.72
N GLU A 94 -9.09 15.89 -27.53
CA GLU A 94 -9.58 15.17 -28.71
C GLU A 94 -10.04 13.72 -28.40
N GLU A 95 -9.76 13.18 -27.21
CA GLU A 95 -10.16 11.81 -26.85
C GLU A 95 -11.65 11.63 -26.48
N GLU A 96 -12.44 12.71 -26.43
CA GLU A 96 -13.88 12.64 -26.16
C GLU A 96 -14.70 11.95 -27.28
N LYS A 97 -14.11 11.72 -28.47
CA LYS A 97 -14.76 11.02 -29.60
C LYS A 97 -14.36 9.55 -29.76
N GLN A 98 -13.92 8.86 -28.71
CA GLN A 98 -13.71 7.41 -28.82
C GLN A 98 -15.03 6.64 -28.76
N THR A 99 -15.28 5.83 -29.80
CA THR A 99 -16.37 4.85 -29.82
C THR A 99 -16.24 3.87 -28.64
N LEU A 100 -17.34 3.24 -28.24
CA LEU A 100 -17.39 2.28 -27.12
C LEU A 100 -16.35 1.15 -27.29
N THR A 101 -16.08 0.75 -28.54
CA THR A 101 -15.04 -0.20 -28.94
C THR A 101 -13.62 0.33 -28.73
N GLY A 102 -13.36 1.61 -29.03
CA GLY A 102 -12.06 2.25 -28.82
C GLY A 102 -11.71 2.35 -27.33
N ARG A 103 -12.68 2.78 -26.50
CA ARG A 103 -12.53 2.84 -25.04
C ARG A 103 -12.29 1.44 -24.44
N LEU A 104 -13.05 0.43 -24.89
CA LEU A 104 -12.86 -0.95 -24.41
C LEU A 104 -11.48 -1.49 -24.79
N THR A 105 -11.00 -1.21 -26.01
CA THR A 105 -9.67 -1.65 -26.47
C THR A 105 -8.56 -0.99 -25.66
N MET A 106 -8.67 0.31 -25.36
CA MET A 106 -7.72 1.03 -24.50
C MET A 106 -7.71 0.49 -23.08
N ILE A 107 -8.89 0.30 -22.46
CA ILE A 107 -9.02 -0.27 -21.11
C ILE A 107 -8.41 -1.67 -21.04
N LEU A 108 -8.70 -2.53 -22.02
CA LEU A 108 -8.14 -3.88 -22.07
C LEU A 108 -6.62 -3.85 -22.29
N GLY A 109 -6.12 -2.93 -23.13
CA GLY A 109 -4.69 -2.74 -23.36
C GLY A 109 -3.95 -2.31 -22.09
N VAL A 110 -4.45 -1.28 -21.39
CA VAL A 110 -3.85 -0.79 -20.13
C VAL A 110 -3.93 -1.86 -19.04
N ALA A 111 -5.08 -2.54 -18.91
CA ALA A 111 -5.22 -3.64 -17.94
C ALA A 111 -4.25 -4.78 -18.24
N PHE A 112 -4.09 -5.16 -19.52
CA PHE A 112 -3.14 -6.20 -19.92
C PHE A 112 -1.70 -5.82 -19.60
N VAL A 113 -1.28 -4.59 -19.95
CA VAL A 113 0.07 -4.09 -19.64
C VAL A 113 0.31 -4.02 -18.12
N GLY A 114 -0.69 -3.57 -17.35
CA GLY A 114 -0.62 -3.53 -15.88
C GLY A 114 -0.47 -4.93 -15.27
N ILE A 115 -1.27 -5.89 -15.74
CA ILE A 115 -1.17 -7.30 -15.30
C ILE A 115 0.20 -7.88 -15.67
N LEU A 116 0.66 -7.65 -16.90
CA LEU A 116 1.95 -8.16 -17.36
C LEU A 116 3.11 -7.55 -16.56
N SER A 117 3.05 -6.25 -16.26
CA SER A 117 4.04 -5.55 -15.44
C SER A 117 4.06 -6.07 -14.00
N PHE A 118 2.87 -6.33 -13.43
CA PHE A 118 2.76 -6.93 -12.09
C PHE A 118 3.32 -8.34 -12.05
N ILE A 119 2.96 -9.20 -13.02
CA ILE A 119 3.47 -10.57 -13.12
C ILE A 119 4.98 -10.55 -13.28
N PHE A 120 5.50 -9.73 -14.20
CA PHE A 120 6.92 -9.61 -14.47
C PHE A 120 7.69 -9.11 -13.23
N GLY A 121 7.22 -8.04 -12.60
CA GLY A 121 7.81 -7.51 -11.36
C GLY A 121 7.79 -8.54 -10.23
N LYS A 122 6.67 -9.27 -10.06
CA LYS A 122 6.57 -10.32 -9.05
C LYS A 122 7.50 -11.48 -9.35
N PHE A 123 7.64 -11.86 -10.61
CA PHE A 123 8.52 -12.94 -11.04
C PHE A 123 9.98 -12.56 -10.79
N ILE A 124 10.40 -11.35 -11.16
CA ILE A 124 11.72 -10.80 -10.84
C ILE A 124 11.99 -10.87 -9.33
N PHE A 125 11.11 -10.33 -8.49
CA PHE A 125 11.31 -10.35 -7.04
C PHE A 125 11.26 -11.75 -6.41
N THR A 126 10.76 -12.75 -7.14
CA THR A 126 10.73 -14.15 -6.70
C THR A 126 11.95 -14.92 -7.18
N LEU A 127 12.44 -14.66 -8.39
CA LEU A 127 13.55 -15.37 -9.01
C LEU A 127 14.92 -14.78 -8.68
N VAL A 128 15.02 -13.45 -8.62
CA VAL A 128 16.31 -12.77 -8.47
C VAL A 128 16.99 -13.13 -7.16
N PRO A 129 16.32 -13.08 -5.98
CA PRO A 129 16.98 -13.43 -4.72
C PRO A 129 17.57 -14.85 -4.68
N PRO A 130 16.83 -15.94 -5.01
CA PRO A 130 17.40 -17.29 -5.00
C PRO A 130 18.46 -17.49 -6.10
N THR A 131 18.36 -16.79 -7.24
CA THR A 131 19.40 -16.84 -8.28
C THR A 131 20.70 -16.23 -7.81
N ILE A 132 20.66 -15.03 -7.19
CA ILE A 132 21.85 -14.37 -6.63
C ILE A 132 22.46 -15.24 -5.54
N GLU A 133 21.62 -15.79 -4.67
CA GLU A 133 22.03 -16.67 -3.58
C GLU A 133 22.76 -17.91 -4.12
N GLN A 134 22.16 -18.63 -5.07
CA GLN A 134 22.73 -19.82 -5.68
C GLN A 134 24.07 -19.53 -6.40
N LEU A 135 24.15 -18.43 -7.14
CA LEU A 135 25.31 -18.10 -7.97
C LEU A 135 26.51 -17.65 -7.13
N LEU A 136 26.28 -16.87 -6.06
CA LEU A 136 27.35 -16.27 -5.27
C LEU A 136 27.66 -17.06 -3.97
N PHE A 137 26.68 -17.79 -3.44
CA PHE A 137 26.75 -18.39 -2.10
C PHE A 137 26.26 -19.84 -2.02
N GLY A 138 26.04 -20.52 -3.17
CA GLY A 138 25.52 -21.89 -3.21
C GLY A 138 26.38 -22.94 -2.47
N GLY A 139 27.65 -22.67 -2.19
CA GLY A 139 28.53 -23.54 -1.40
C GLY A 139 28.74 -23.10 0.05
N LEU A 140 28.09 -22.01 0.50
CA LEU A 140 28.38 -21.38 1.79
C LEU A 140 27.80 -22.16 2.99
N PHE A 141 26.65 -22.80 2.81
CA PHE A 141 25.96 -23.54 3.86
C PHE A 141 25.78 -25.01 3.45
N LYS A 142 25.74 -25.90 4.45
CA LYS A 142 25.40 -27.32 4.25
C LYS A 142 23.89 -27.58 4.41
N ASN A 143 23.19 -26.67 5.09
CA ASN A 143 21.77 -26.80 5.40
C ASN A 143 20.94 -25.78 4.60
N GLN A 144 19.77 -26.21 4.13
CA GLN A 144 18.87 -25.36 3.34
C GLN A 144 18.31 -24.16 4.12
N ILE A 145 18.25 -24.25 5.46
CA ILE A 145 17.85 -23.12 6.31
C ILE A 145 18.82 -21.94 6.15
N GLY A 146 20.14 -22.19 6.08
CA GLY A 146 21.13 -21.14 5.87
C GLY A 146 20.93 -20.42 4.53
N HIS A 147 20.68 -21.18 3.47
CA HIS A 147 20.36 -20.65 2.13
C HIS A 147 19.05 -19.84 2.13
N ASN A 148 18.02 -20.29 2.83
CA ASN A 148 16.74 -19.58 2.93
C ASN A 148 16.86 -18.26 3.73
N LEU A 149 17.65 -18.25 4.82
CA LEU A 149 17.95 -17.04 5.58
C LEU A 149 18.72 -16.02 4.72
N LEU A 150 19.72 -16.48 3.97
CA LEU A 150 20.50 -15.63 3.07
C LEU A 150 19.66 -15.09 1.91
N GLU A 151 18.81 -15.92 1.30
CA GLU A 151 17.82 -15.49 0.30
C GLU A 151 16.92 -14.38 0.88
N GLY A 152 16.46 -14.56 2.11
CA GLY A 152 15.70 -13.55 2.86
C GLY A 152 16.44 -12.22 3.01
N LEU A 153 17.71 -12.29 3.44
CA LEU A 153 18.56 -11.11 3.59
C LEU A 153 18.77 -10.40 2.26
N ILE A 154 19.12 -11.14 1.19
CA ILE A 154 19.25 -10.60 -0.17
C ILE A 154 17.96 -9.90 -0.59
N LYS A 155 16.80 -10.51 -0.32
CA LYS A 155 15.49 -9.94 -0.65
C LYS A 155 15.20 -8.64 0.11
N ILE A 156 15.54 -8.56 1.40
CA ILE A 156 15.42 -7.33 2.19
C ILE A 156 16.33 -6.24 1.62
N ILE A 157 17.60 -6.56 1.32
CA ILE A 157 18.56 -5.60 0.75
C ILE A 157 18.06 -5.08 -0.59
N LEU A 158 17.62 -5.96 -1.50
CA LEU A 158 17.07 -5.57 -2.80
C LEU A 158 15.81 -4.71 -2.67
N LEU A 159 14.89 -5.08 -1.78
CA LEU A 159 13.68 -4.32 -1.51
C LEU A 159 14.00 -2.90 -1.03
N VAL A 160 14.87 -2.79 -0.02
CA VAL A 160 15.29 -1.51 0.57
C VAL A 160 16.05 -0.67 -0.45
N ALA A 161 16.99 -1.26 -1.18
CA ALA A 161 17.75 -0.57 -2.22
C ALA A 161 16.85 -0.06 -3.35
N TYR A 162 15.89 -0.86 -3.79
CA TYR A 162 14.91 -0.47 -4.80
C TYR A 162 14.06 0.71 -4.33
N ILE A 163 13.44 0.61 -3.14
CA ILE A 163 12.60 1.68 -2.58
C ILE A 163 13.42 2.96 -2.37
N TYR A 164 14.63 2.82 -1.83
CA TYR A 164 15.54 3.96 -1.65
C TYR A 164 15.84 4.62 -2.99
N GLY A 165 16.22 3.85 -4.02
CA GLY A 165 16.54 4.37 -5.35
C GLY A 165 15.38 5.15 -5.98
N ILE A 166 14.16 4.58 -5.98
CA ILE A 166 13.00 5.29 -6.53
C ILE A 166 12.60 6.51 -5.68
N SER A 167 12.84 6.49 -4.36
CA SER A 167 12.52 7.59 -3.45
C SER A 167 13.33 8.87 -3.73
N LEU A 168 14.44 8.75 -4.46
CA LEU A 168 15.26 9.89 -4.87
C LEU A 168 14.64 10.69 -6.02
N THR A 169 13.69 10.10 -6.75
CA THR A 169 13.00 10.82 -7.84
C THR A 169 12.01 11.84 -7.27
N PRO A 170 11.93 13.07 -7.83
CA PRO A 170 11.08 14.14 -7.27
C PRO A 170 9.61 13.74 -7.12
N MET A 171 9.06 13.03 -8.13
CA MET A 171 7.68 12.55 -8.13
C MET A 171 7.41 11.58 -6.98
N ILE A 172 8.26 10.56 -6.78
CA ILE A 172 8.07 9.57 -5.71
C ILE A 172 8.34 10.18 -4.34
N LYS A 173 9.33 11.07 -4.22
CA LYS A 173 9.55 11.83 -2.98
C LYS A 173 8.29 12.58 -2.59
N ARG A 174 7.64 13.27 -3.55
CA ARG A 174 6.40 14.02 -3.33
C ARG A 174 5.22 13.12 -2.98
N LEU A 175 5.10 11.95 -3.63
CA LEU A 175 4.13 10.92 -3.24
C LEU A 175 4.34 10.43 -1.79
N PHE A 176 5.59 10.21 -1.37
CA PHE A 176 5.91 9.81 -0.01
C PHE A 176 5.67 10.92 1.02
N GLN A 177 5.69 12.19 0.61
CA GLN A 177 5.26 13.29 1.46
C GLN A 177 3.73 13.28 1.66
N TYR A 178 2.93 13.11 0.61
CA TYR A 178 1.48 12.93 0.74
C TYR A 178 1.13 11.70 1.60
N HIS A 179 1.93 10.64 1.53
CA HIS A 179 1.81 9.48 2.44
C HIS A 179 2.10 9.87 3.90
N GLY A 180 3.12 10.69 4.14
CA GLY A 180 3.37 11.28 5.46
C GLY A 180 2.20 12.13 5.94
N ALA A 181 1.60 12.95 5.07
CA ALA A 181 0.41 13.75 5.40
C ALA A 181 -0.79 12.88 5.79
N GLU A 182 -1.05 11.79 5.05
CA GLU A 182 -2.09 10.81 5.37
C GLU A 182 -1.93 10.23 6.77
N HIS A 183 -0.73 9.74 7.11
CA HIS A 183 -0.44 9.22 8.44
C HIS A 183 -0.61 10.26 9.55
N LYS A 184 -0.13 11.49 9.33
CA LYS A 184 -0.25 12.56 10.32
C LYS A 184 -1.71 12.97 10.55
N VAL A 185 -2.52 13.05 9.51
CA VAL A 185 -3.96 13.37 9.61
C VAL A 185 -4.70 12.29 10.42
N ILE A 186 -4.44 11.02 10.13
CA ILE A 186 -5.03 9.90 10.88
C ILE A 186 -4.60 9.95 12.36
N SER A 187 -3.31 10.19 12.60
CA SER A 187 -2.78 10.24 13.97
C SER A 187 -3.37 11.40 14.77
N ALA A 188 -3.52 12.58 14.15
CA ALA A 188 -4.18 13.73 14.77
C ALA A 188 -5.66 13.45 15.09
N TYR A 189 -6.36 12.79 14.17
CA TYR A 189 -7.74 12.36 14.39
C TYR A 189 -7.87 11.33 15.53
N GLU A 190 -7.01 10.31 15.56
CA GLU A 190 -6.99 9.31 16.63
C GLU A 190 -6.65 9.88 18.00
N ALA A 191 -5.84 10.95 18.05
CA ALA A 191 -5.55 11.69 19.27
C ALA A 191 -6.69 12.62 19.71
N GLY A 192 -7.78 12.71 18.95
CA GLY A 192 -8.93 13.56 19.26
C GLY A 192 -8.64 15.06 19.08
N LEU A 193 -7.63 15.43 18.30
CA LEU A 193 -7.29 16.83 18.04
C LEU A 193 -8.09 17.38 16.86
N GLU A 194 -8.31 18.69 16.86
CA GLU A 194 -8.86 19.41 15.71
C GLU A 194 -7.89 19.32 14.52
N LEU A 195 -8.42 19.00 13.34
CA LEU A 195 -7.66 18.81 12.10
C LEU A 195 -7.27 20.15 11.48
N THR A 196 -6.32 20.82 12.13
CA THR A 196 -5.60 21.99 11.60
C THR A 196 -4.20 21.58 11.17
N VAL A 197 -3.62 22.31 10.21
CA VAL A 197 -2.24 22.08 9.75
C VAL A 197 -1.26 22.04 10.92
N GLN A 198 -1.39 22.99 11.85
CA GLN A 198 -0.54 23.11 13.03
C GLN A 198 -0.62 21.88 13.95
N ASN A 199 -1.81 21.30 14.14
CA ASN A 199 -1.96 20.10 14.97
C ASN A 199 -1.47 18.86 14.25
N VAL A 200 -1.77 18.72 12.96
CA VAL A 200 -1.35 17.59 12.14
C VAL A 200 0.18 17.52 12.03
N GLN A 201 0.85 18.65 11.83
CA GLN A 201 2.30 18.69 11.68
C GLN A 201 3.08 18.20 12.91
N LYS A 202 2.48 18.21 14.11
CA LYS A 202 3.12 17.73 15.36
C LYS A 202 3.31 16.21 15.40
N PHE A 203 2.58 15.45 14.59
CA PHE A 203 2.71 14.00 14.53
C PHE A 203 3.87 13.59 13.63
N ASN A 204 4.42 12.39 13.87
CA ASN A 204 5.40 11.78 12.99
C ASN A 204 4.72 11.12 11.78
N THR A 205 5.51 10.73 10.79
CA THR A 205 5.02 10.04 9.59
C THR A 205 4.92 8.52 9.76
N LEU A 206 5.07 7.97 10.97
CA LEU A 206 5.04 6.53 11.23
C LEU A 206 3.68 6.11 11.77
N HIS A 207 3.10 5.06 11.20
CA HIS A 207 1.79 4.57 11.61
C HIS A 207 1.70 3.05 11.59
N TYR A 208 1.25 2.44 12.70
CA TYR A 208 1.17 0.98 12.88
C TYR A 208 0.21 0.28 11.90
N ARG A 209 -0.75 1.01 11.34
CA ARG A 209 -1.75 0.45 10.40
C ARG A 209 -1.40 0.64 8.92
N CYS A 210 -0.20 1.13 8.62
CA CYS A 210 0.21 1.35 7.23
C CYS A 210 0.34 0.03 6.47
N GLY A 211 -0.24 -0.03 5.27
CA GLY A 211 -0.12 -1.18 4.37
C GLY A 211 1.30 -1.45 3.89
N SER A 212 2.20 -0.45 3.88
CA SER A 212 3.59 -0.67 3.43
C SER A 212 4.35 -1.66 4.33
N SER A 213 4.03 -1.70 5.62
CA SER A 213 4.59 -2.67 6.58
C SER A 213 4.29 -4.12 6.21
N PHE A 214 3.20 -4.37 5.47
CA PHE A 214 2.87 -5.69 4.91
C PHE A 214 4.02 -6.25 4.07
N ILE A 215 4.69 -5.40 3.26
CA ILE A 215 5.73 -5.84 2.33
C ILE A 215 6.90 -6.49 3.09
N VAL A 216 7.37 -5.86 4.18
CA VAL A 216 8.44 -6.45 5.01
C VAL A 216 7.99 -7.76 5.64
N PHE A 217 6.76 -7.81 6.18
CA PHE A 217 6.25 -9.04 6.76
C PHE A 217 6.16 -10.18 5.75
N THR A 218 5.84 -9.92 4.47
CA THR A 218 5.87 -10.97 3.43
C THR A 218 7.25 -11.58 3.23
N VAL A 219 8.32 -10.79 3.41
CA VAL A 219 9.69 -11.31 3.32
C VAL A 219 10.02 -12.14 4.55
N LEU A 220 9.78 -11.61 5.75
CA LEU A 220 10.08 -12.29 7.02
C LEU A 220 9.30 -13.60 7.17
N VAL A 221 7.98 -13.56 6.94
CA VAL A 221 7.11 -14.73 6.98
C VAL A 221 7.47 -15.71 5.86
N GLY A 222 7.82 -15.20 4.68
CA GLY A 222 8.32 -16.01 3.57
C GLY A 222 9.51 -16.86 3.98
N VAL A 223 10.56 -16.25 4.55
CA VAL A 223 11.77 -16.97 5.02
C VAL A 223 11.43 -18.07 6.00
N VAL A 224 10.54 -17.79 6.97
CA VAL A 224 10.11 -18.77 7.97
C VAL A 224 9.38 -19.93 7.30
N ILE A 225 8.36 -19.65 6.49
CA ILE A 225 7.55 -20.68 5.80
C ILE A 225 8.44 -21.54 4.89
N TYR A 226 9.28 -20.90 4.07
CA TYR A 226 10.16 -21.58 3.13
C TYR A 226 11.21 -22.46 3.81
N SER A 227 11.60 -22.15 5.06
CA SER A 227 12.55 -22.96 5.83
C SER A 227 11.98 -24.31 6.27
N PHE A 228 10.66 -24.51 6.21
CA PHE A 228 10.02 -25.80 6.50
C PHE A 228 9.90 -26.72 5.28
N PHE A 229 10.23 -26.24 4.06
CA PHE A 229 10.15 -27.04 2.83
C PHE A 229 11.55 -27.29 2.30
N GLN A 230 11.85 -28.57 2.05
CA GLN A 230 13.09 -28.96 1.41
C GLN A 230 12.94 -28.96 -0.10
N TYR A 231 14.02 -28.68 -0.82
CA TYR A 231 14.07 -28.74 -2.29
C TYR A 231 15.34 -29.48 -2.74
N ASP A 232 15.21 -30.27 -3.82
CA ASP A 232 16.31 -31.04 -4.39
C ASP A 232 16.91 -30.39 -5.65
N SER A 233 16.16 -29.47 -6.27
CA SER A 233 16.61 -28.72 -7.45
C SER A 233 16.25 -27.25 -7.39
N PHE A 234 16.95 -26.43 -8.18
CA PHE A 234 16.63 -25.01 -8.33
C PHE A 234 15.21 -24.79 -8.86
N VAL A 235 14.78 -25.60 -9.82
CA VAL A 235 13.41 -25.52 -10.37
C VAL A 235 12.38 -25.80 -9.30
N GLU A 236 12.58 -26.84 -8.50
CA GLU A 236 11.70 -27.16 -7.38
C GLU A 236 11.64 -26.01 -6.36
N ARG A 237 12.79 -25.43 -5.99
CA ARG A 237 12.86 -24.26 -5.13
C ARG A 237 11.97 -23.13 -5.65
N ILE A 238 12.07 -22.78 -6.94
CA ILE A 238 11.26 -21.72 -7.56
C ILE A 238 9.77 -22.08 -7.55
N VAL A 239 9.41 -23.29 -7.95
CA VAL A 239 8.01 -23.75 -7.98
C VAL A 239 7.39 -23.68 -6.58
N GLN A 240 8.13 -24.11 -5.54
CA GLN A 240 7.69 -24.00 -4.15
C GLN A 240 7.44 -22.53 -3.75
N ARG A 241 8.30 -21.58 -4.13
CA ARG A 241 8.09 -20.15 -3.83
C ARG A 241 6.80 -19.59 -4.44
N ILE A 242 6.44 -20.04 -5.65
CA ILE A 242 5.24 -19.62 -6.36
C ILE A 242 3.99 -20.24 -5.72
N ILE A 243 3.99 -21.56 -5.49
CA ILE A 243 2.84 -22.28 -4.92
C ILE A 243 2.53 -21.80 -3.50
N LEU A 244 3.55 -21.54 -2.69
CA LEU A 244 3.39 -21.11 -1.30
C LEU A 244 3.08 -19.61 -1.15
N LEU A 245 3.07 -18.84 -2.24
CA LEU A 245 2.84 -17.39 -2.21
C LEU A 245 1.49 -16.99 -1.58
N PRO A 246 0.34 -17.63 -1.89
CA PRO A 246 -0.92 -17.31 -1.22
C PRO A 246 -0.87 -17.54 0.28
N LEU A 247 -0.18 -18.61 0.72
CA LEU A 247 0.01 -18.90 2.15
C LEU A 247 0.86 -17.81 2.81
N VAL A 248 1.98 -17.41 2.19
CA VAL A 248 2.84 -16.33 2.69
C VAL A 248 2.04 -15.03 2.82
N ILE A 249 1.26 -14.64 1.81
CA ILE A 249 0.41 -13.43 1.84
C ILE A 249 -0.61 -13.51 2.97
N GLY A 250 -1.33 -14.64 3.08
CA GLY A 250 -2.34 -14.85 4.10
C GLY A 250 -1.76 -14.76 5.51
N VAL A 251 -0.67 -15.48 5.78
CA VAL A 251 0.00 -15.46 7.10
C VAL A 251 0.58 -14.07 7.39
N SER A 252 1.17 -13.40 6.40
CA SER A 252 1.73 -12.04 6.59
C SER A 252 0.67 -11.02 6.97
N TYR A 253 -0.54 -11.16 6.42
CA TYR A 253 -1.66 -10.30 6.78
C TYR A 253 -2.09 -10.53 8.22
N GLU A 254 -2.14 -11.79 8.65
CA GLU A 254 -2.43 -12.14 10.04
C GLU A 254 -1.36 -11.62 11.00
N VAL A 255 -0.07 -11.73 10.63
CA VAL A 255 1.05 -11.15 11.40
C VAL A 255 0.92 -9.63 11.50
N LEU A 256 0.60 -8.94 10.40
CA LEU A 256 0.38 -7.49 10.41
C LEU A 256 -0.77 -7.11 11.36
N ARG A 257 -1.89 -7.83 11.28
CA ARG A 257 -3.05 -7.58 12.15
C ARG A 257 -2.71 -7.84 13.62
N PHE A 258 -2.00 -8.93 13.90
CA PHE A 258 -1.58 -9.32 15.23
C PHE A 258 -0.62 -8.30 15.84
N THR A 259 0.43 -7.90 15.13
CA THR A 259 1.38 -6.88 15.60
C THR A 259 0.72 -5.53 15.86
N ASN A 260 -0.24 -5.11 15.02
CA ASN A 260 -1.02 -3.90 15.29
C ASN A 260 -1.91 -4.04 16.54
N SER A 261 -2.49 -5.22 16.81
CA SER A 261 -3.27 -5.44 18.04
C SER A 261 -2.44 -5.36 19.33
N LEU A 262 -1.11 -5.52 19.20
CA LEU A 262 -0.16 -5.49 20.31
C LEU A 262 0.59 -4.15 20.44
N ARG A 263 0.22 -3.13 19.65
CA ARG A 263 0.94 -1.85 19.58
C ARG A 263 1.05 -1.12 20.91
N GLU A 264 0.03 -1.22 21.76
CA GLU A 264 -0.02 -0.58 23.08
C GLU A 264 0.63 -1.43 24.19
N VAL A 265 0.91 -2.71 23.93
CA VAL A 265 1.46 -3.61 24.95
C VAL A 265 2.97 -3.36 25.06
N PRO A 266 3.49 -3.02 26.26
CA PRO A 266 4.93 -2.87 26.49
C PRO A 266 5.69 -4.12 26.03
N VAL A 267 6.89 -3.94 25.46
CA VAL A 267 7.71 -5.00 24.84
C VAL A 267 7.12 -5.59 23.54
N LEU A 268 5.85 -5.98 23.50
CA LEU A 268 5.28 -6.59 22.29
C LEU A 268 5.15 -5.62 21.10
N ARG A 269 5.13 -4.30 21.37
CA ARG A 269 5.21 -3.26 20.34
C ARG A 269 6.43 -3.40 19.39
N PHE A 270 7.52 -4.01 19.86
CA PHE A 270 8.74 -4.22 19.06
C PHE A 270 8.51 -5.15 17.87
N LEU A 271 7.50 -6.02 17.91
CA LEU A 271 7.15 -6.90 16.79
C LEU A 271 6.68 -6.12 15.55
N GLY A 272 6.15 -4.90 15.74
CA GLY A 272 5.77 -4.01 14.64
C GLY A 272 6.93 -3.23 14.00
N TYR A 273 8.10 -3.17 14.65
CA TYR A 273 9.19 -2.26 14.26
C TYR A 273 9.78 -2.54 12.88
N PRO A 274 9.99 -3.81 12.44
CA PRO A 274 10.46 -4.06 11.09
C PRO A 274 9.56 -3.43 10.02
N GLY A 275 8.25 -3.43 10.26
CA GLY A 275 7.27 -2.78 9.41
C GLY A 275 7.35 -1.25 9.45
N LEU A 276 7.57 -0.66 10.63
CA LEU A 276 7.73 0.79 10.80
C LEU A 276 9.03 1.31 10.18
N TRP A 277 10.13 0.54 10.22
CA TRP A 277 11.39 0.95 9.62
C TRP A 277 11.31 1.14 8.11
N LEU A 278 10.48 0.37 7.42
CA LEU A 278 10.23 0.61 6.00
C LEU A 278 9.60 1.98 5.74
N GLN A 279 8.77 2.46 6.67
CA GLN A 279 8.10 3.76 6.55
C GLN A 279 9.08 4.94 6.63
N LEU A 280 10.25 4.77 7.25
CA LEU A 280 11.32 5.77 7.19
C LEU A 280 11.80 6.03 5.74
N LEU A 281 11.61 5.04 4.86
CA LEU A 281 11.89 5.17 3.42
C LEU A 281 10.65 5.58 2.64
N THR A 282 9.48 4.98 2.93
CA THR A 282 8.24 5.16 2.15
C THR A 282 7.36 6.33 2.59
N THR A 283 7.79 7.09 3.60
CA THR A 283 7.17 8.37 4.02
C THR A 283 8.23 9.45 4.10
N LYS A 284 7.80 10.70 3.91
CA LYS A 284 8.62 11.91 4.06
C LYS A 284 7.80 13.00 4.73
N GLU A 285 8.47 13.97 5.34
CA GLU A 285 7.81 15.11 5.98
C GLU A 285 7.03 15.93 4.94
N PRO A 286 5.69 16.07 5.12
CA PRO A 286 4.86 16.84 4.22
C PRO A 286 5.00 18.34 4.46
N THR A 287 4.81 19.11 3.40
CA THR A 287 4.62 20.55 3.48
C THR A 287 3.19 20.88 3.93
N ASP A 288 2.97 22.11 4.39
CA ASP A 288 1.68 22.55 4.91
C ASP A 288 0.56 22.47 3.86
N ASP A 289 0.86 22.79 2.61
CA ASP A 289 -0.06 22.65 1.47
C ASP A 289 -0.47 21.19 1.22
N GLN A 290 0.43 20.23 1.41
CA GLN A 290 0.10 18.80 1.29
C GLN A 290 -0.79 18.34 2.45
N VAL A 291 -0.53 18.87 3.66
CA VAL A 291 -1.36 18.62 4.84
C VAL A 291 -2.78 19.17 4.65
N GLU A 292 -2.93 20.38 4.09
CA GLU A 292 -4.24 20.95 3.75
C GLU A 292 -5.05 20.04 2.82
N VAL A 293 -4.42 19.48 1.77
CA VAL A 293 -5.10 18.55 0.84
C VAL A 293 -5.55 17.29 1.55
N SER A 294 -4.69 16.75 2.42
CA SER A 294 -5.00 15.56 3.20
C SER A 294 -6.17 15.82 4.17
N ILE A 295 -6.15 16.95 4.89
CA ILE A 295 -7.26 17.38 5.76
C ILE A 295 -8.55 17.56 4.95
N ALA A 296 -8.47 18.19 3.78
CA ALA A 296 -9.62 18.42 2.91
C ALA A 296 -10.26 17.10 2.45
N SER A 297 -9.44 16.15 1.99
CA SER A 297 -9.86 14.79 1.63
C SER A 297 -10.55 14.08 2.79
N PHE A 298 -9.95 14.11 3.98
CA PHE A 298 -10.46 13.44 5.17
C PHE A 298 -11.77 14.04 5.66
N ASN A 299 -11.87 15.37 5.71
CA ASN A 299 -13.09 16.05 6.13
C ASN A 299 -14.23 15.82 5.14
N ARG A 300 -13.95 15.86 3.83
CA ARG A 300 -14.95 15.57 2.80
C ARG A 300 -15.48 14.13 2.90
N MET A 301 -14.59 13.17 3.14
CA MET A 301 -14.99 11.79 3.43
C MET A 301 -15.92 11.70 4.66
N ARG A 302 -15.57 12.36 5.76
CA ARG A 302 -16.39 12.34 6.99
C ARG A 302 -17.74 13.01 6.82
N GLU A 303 -17.80 14.09 6.04
CA GLU A 303 -19.06 14.77 5.69
C GLU A 303 -20.01 13.80 4.96
N LEU A 304 -19.51 13.14 3.93
CA LEU A 304 -20.29 12.18 3.13
C LEU A 304 -20.68 10.94 3.94
N ASP A 305 -19.79 10.41 4.79
CA ASP A 305 -20.10 9.31 5.70
C ASP A 305 -21.26 9.67 6.65
N ARG A 306 -21.33 10.92 7.12
CA ARG A 306 -22.41 11.41 7.99
C ARG A 306 -23.74 11.61 7.27
N GLN A 307 -23.73 11.99 5.98
CA GLN A 307 -24.94 12.19 5.18
C GLN A 307 -25.65 10.88 4.81
N HIS A 308 -24.95 9.74 4.92
CA HIS A 308 -25.48 8.41 4.63
C HIS A 308 -25.83 7.61 5.91
N LEU A 309 -25.86 8.27 7.08
CA LEU A 309 -26.41 7.75 8.35
C LEU A 309 -27.88 8.16 8.49
#